data_AF-A0A256L8J7-F1
#
_entry.id   AF-A0A256L8J7-F1
#
_cell.length_a   1.000
_cell.length_b   1.000
_cell.length_c   1.000
_cell.angle_alpha   90.00
_cell.angle_beta   90.00
_cell.angle_gamma   90.00
#
_symmetry.space_group_name_H-M   'P 1'
#
loop_
_entity.id
_entity.type
_entity.pdbx_description
1 polymer ?
#
loop_
_entity_poly.entity_id
_entity_poly.type
_entity_poly.pdbx_seq_one_letter_code
_entity_poly.pdbx_strand_id
1 'polypeptide(L)' 'MIIFESIGLIIYLILIAIIVARQIKVSQKFKANKITEEKHQTLMKQNTILLIIVGVLLLLFLYTPFKILIF' A
#
# COMPACT_ATOMS: atom_id res chain seq x y z
N MET A 1 -18.43 -14.62 -8.10
CA MET A 1 -17.13 -14.92 -7.46
C MET A 1 -15.96 -14.29 -8.20
N ILE A 2 -15.64 -14.70 -9.44
CA ILE A 2 -14.45 -14.23 -10.19
C ILE A 2 -14.41 -12.70 -10.36
N ILE A 3 -15.53 -12.07 -10.74
CA ILE A 3 -15.57 -10.60 -10.98
C ILE A 3 -15.31 -9.81 -9.68
N PHE A 4 -15.86 -10.26 -8.55
CA PHE A 4 -15.67 -9.60 -7.25
C PHE A 4 -14.23 -9.73 -6.75
N GLU A 5 -13.63 -10.91 -6.94
CA GLU A 5 -12.22 -11.17 -6.62
C GLU A 5 -11.29 -10.29 -7.46
N SER A 6 -11.56 -10.16 -8.76
CA SER A 6 -10.80 -9.28 -9.67
C SER A 6 -10.92 -7.81 -9.28
N ILE A 7 -12.11 -7.33 -8.90
CA ILE A 7 -12.31 -5.94 -8.46
C ILE A 7 -11.52 -5.68 -7.17
N GLY A 8 -11.60 -6.57 -6.19
CA GLY A 8 -10.83 -6.45 -4.94
C GLY A 8 -9.33 -6.41 -5.20
N LEU A 9 -8.83 -7.28 -6.06
CA LEU A 9 -7.41 -7.34 -6.42
C LEU A 9 -6.94 -6.05 -7.13
N ILE A 10 -7.76 -5.50 -8.04
CA ILE A 10 -7.47 -4.21 -8.69
C ILE A 10 -7.38 -3.08 -7.66
N ILE A 11 -8.27 -3.04 -6.66
CA ILE A 11 -8.24 -2.04 -5.60
C ILE A 11 -6.93 -2.13 -4.81
N TYR A 12 -6.51 -3.33 -4.41
CA TYR A 12 -5.24 -3.52 -3.71
C TYR A 12 -4.03 -3.10 -4.55
N LEU A 13 -4.01 -3.41 -5.84
CA LEU A 13 -2.95 -2.97 -6.75
C LEU A 13 -2.87 -1.45 -6.85
N ILE A 14 -4.02 -0.77 -6.96
CA ILE A 14 -4.08 0.70 -6.99
C ILE A 14 -3.55 1.28 -5.67
N LEU A 15 -3.94 0.72 -4.52
CA LEU A 15 -3.44 1.16 -3.21
C LEU A 15 -1.92 1.04 -3.10
N ILE A 16 -1.37 -0.11 -3.52
CA ILE A 16 0.08 -0.33 -3.53
C ILE A 16 0.77 0.70 -4.46
N ALA A 17 0.23 0.93 -5.66
CA ALA A 17 0.79 1.91 -6.59
C ALA A 17 0.81 3.33 -6.01
N ILE A 18 -0.25 3.76 -5.32
CA ILE A 18 -0.32 5.06 -4.64
C ILE A 18 0.75 5.16 -3.54
N ILE A 19 0.91 4.11 -2.74
CA ILE A 19 1.90 4.07 -1.66
C ILE A 19 3.33 4.16 -2.23
N VAL A 20 3.62 3.41 -3.29
CA VAL A 20 4.93 3.45 -3.96
C VAL A 20 5.18 4.83 -4.58
N ALA A 21 4.20 5.42 -5.27
CA ALA A 21 4.32 6.76 -5.83
C ALA A 21 4.60 7.82 -4.75
N ARG A 22 3.96 7.70 -3.58
CA ARG A 22 4.25 8.56 -2.42
C ARG A 22 5.68 8.38 -1.92
N GLN A 23 6.19 7.15 -1.88
CA GLN A 23 7.56 6.85 -1.47
C GLN A 23 8.59 7.48 -2.41
N ILE A 24 8.36 7.37 -3.71
CA ILE A 24 9.19 7.99 -4.75
C ILE A 24 9.18 9.52 -4.57
N LYS A 25 8.00 10.12 -4.37
CA LYS A 25 7.87 11.57 -4.18
C LYS A 25 8.59 12.07 -2.91
N VAL A 26 8.51 11.31 -1.82
CA VAL A 26 9.25 11.62 -0.57
C VAL A 26 10.76 11.52 -0.81
N SER A 27 11.21 10.48 -1.52
CA SER A 27 12.62 10.30 -1.86
C SER A 27 13.14 11.41 -2.79
N GLN A 28 12.34 11.84 -3.78
CA GLN A 28 12.68 12.98 -4.64
C GLN A 28 12.77 14.29 -3.86
N LYS A 29 11.83 14.54 -2.94
CA LYS A 29 11.87 15.72 -2.07
C LYS A 29 13.11 15.73 -1.17
N PHE A 30 13.53 14.57 -0.68
CA PHE A 30 14.74 14.44 0.11
C PHE A 30 15.99 14.72 -0.75
N LYS A 31 16.11 14.10 -1.94
CA LYS A 31 17.20 14.37 -2.89
C LYS A 31 17.28 15.84 -3.31
N ALA A 32 16.14 16.52 -3.38
CA ALA A 32 16.06 17.95 -3.68
C ALA A 32 16.29 18.85 -2.45
N ASN A 33 16.73 18.30 -1.31
CA ASN A 33 16.93 18.99 -0.03
C ASN A 33 15.70 19.78 0.46
N LYS A 34 14.49 19.39 0.01
CA LYS A 34 13.22 20.03 0.39
C LYS A 34 12.66 19.51 1.72
N ILE A 35 13.23 18.45 2.27
CA ILE A 35 12.88 17.85 3.57
C ILE A 35 14.14 17.39 4.28
N THR A 36 14.13 17.41 5.62
CA THR A 36 15.24 16.93 6.46
C THR A 36 15.30 15.41 6.51
N GLU A 37 16.46 14.87 6.90
CA GLU A 37 16.69 13.42 7.09
C GLU A 37 15.67 12.82 8.06
N GLU A 38 15.45 13.43 9.22
CA GLU A 38 14.47 12.96 10.21
C GLU A 38 13.05 12.86 9.63
N LYS A 39 12.67 13.85 8.82
CA LYS A 39 11.36 13.88 8.15
C LYS A 39 11.28 12.85 7.03
N HIS A 40 12.36 12.63 6.30
CA HIS A 40 12.46 11.57 5.30
C HIS A 40 12.30 10.19 5.96
N GLN A 41 13.07 9.90 7.01
CA GLN A 41 13.00 8.64 7.75
C GLN A 41 11.62 8.37 8.35
N THR A 42 11.01 9.39 8.97
CA THR A 42 9.66 9.27 9.54
C THR A 42 8.62 8.95 8.46
N LEU A 43 8.64 9.67 7.34
CA LEU A 43 7.72 9.45 6.23
C LEU A 43 7.94 8.09 5.56
N MET A 44 9.20 7.67 5.38
CA MET A 44 9.54 6.36 4.84
C MET A 44 9.06 5.24 5.76
N LYS A 45 9.28 5.36 7.07
CA LYS A 45 8.82 4.37 8.06
C LYS A 45 7.30 4.24 8.07
N GLN A 46 6.57 5.36 8.07
CA GLN A 46 5.10 5.36 7.98
C GLN A 46 4.61 4.70 6.67
N ASN A 47 5.25 5.01 5.55
CA ASN A 47 4.85 4.47 4.25
C ASN A 47 5.14 2.97 4.15
N THR A 48 6.25 2.50 4.72
CA THR A 48 6.58 1.07 4.82
C THR A 48 5.59 0.32 5.72
N ILE A 49 5.22 0.88 6.88
CA ILE A 49 4.20 0.29 7.76
C ILE A 49 2.86 0.16 7.02
N LEU A 50 2.45 1.21 6.31
CA LEU A 50 1.22 1.20 5.51
C LEU A 50 1.28 0.13 4.40
N LEU A 51 2.42 -0.02 3.73
CA LEU A 51 2.62 -1.05 2.71
C LEU A 51 2.52 -2.46 3.30
N ILE A 52 3.10 -2.69 4.48
CA ILE A 52 3.00 -3.98 5.19
C ILE A 52 1.54 -4.28 5.54
N ILE A 53 0.81 -3.32 6.10
CA ILE A 53 -0.61 -3.48 6.44
C ILE A 53 -1.43 -3.83 5.19
N VAL A 54 -1.25 -3.10 4.09
CA VAL A 54 -1.94 -3.37 2.82
C VAL A 54 -1.54 -4.75 2.26
N GLY A 55 -0.28 -5.15 2.37
CA GLY A 55 0.19 -6.47 1.96
C GLY A 55 -0.43 -7.60 2.77
N VAL A 56 -0.52 -7.45 4.10
CA VAL A 56 -1.19 -8.43 4.98
C VAL A 56 -2.69 -8.51 4.67
N LEU A 57 -3.36 -7.38 4.45
CA LEU A 57 -4.76 -7.34 4.05
C LEU A 57 -5.00 -8.04 2.69
N LEU A 58 -4.10 -7.83 1.72
CA LEU A 58 -4.15 -8.52 0.43
C LEU A 58 -3.97 -10.04 0.60
N LEU A 59 -3.00 -10.47 1.42
CA LEU A 59 -2.81 -11.90 1.72
C LEU A 59 -4.04 -12.48 2.42
N LEU A 60 -4.61 -11.79 3.40
CA LEU A 60 -5.86 -12.20 4.02
C LEU A 60 -6.97 -12.30 2.96
N PHE A 61 -7.14 -11.31 2.10
CA PHE A 61 -8.14 -11.34 1.02
C PHE A 61 -7.96 -12.54 0.06
N LEU A 62 -6.71 -12.92 -0.26
CA LEU A 62 -6.39 -14.05 -1.13
C LEU A 62 -6.58 -15.41 -0.45
N TYR A 63 -6.19 -15.53 0.82
CA TYR A 63 -6.10 -16.81 1.53
C TYR A 63 -7.24 -17.09 2.51
N THR A 64 -7.97 -16.07 2.98
CA THR A 64 -9.16 -16.32 3.78
C THR A 64 -10.35 -16.65 2.88
N PRO A 65 -11.16 -17.66 3.24
CA PRO A 65 -12.41 -17.94 2.55
C PRO A 65 -13.51 -16.94 2.95
N PHE A 66 -13.19 -15.64 3.07
CA PHE A 66 -14.17 -14.56 3.23
C PHE A 66 -15.08 -14.38 1.99
N LYS A 67 -14.99 -15.30 1.02
CA LYS A 67 -16.00 -15.50 -0.04
C LYS A 67 -17.38 -15.87 0.52
N ILE A 68 -17.47 -16.28 1.79
CA ILE A 68 -18.71 -16.80 2.41
C ILE A 68 -19.54 -15.72 3.14
N LEU A 69 -18.96 -14.56 3.49
CA LEU A 69 -19.68 -13.53 4.28
C LEU A 69 -20.31 -12.40 3.44
N ILE A 70 -20.12 -12.43 2.12
CA ILE A 70 -20.88 -11.62 1.16
C ILE A 70 -21.79 -12.58 0.40
N PHE A 71 -22.75 -13.16 1.12
CA PHE A 71 -23.98 -13.75 0.59
C PHE A 71 -25.08 -13.57 1.62
#